data_AF-A0A388TEN1-F1
#
_entry.id   AF-A0A388TEN1-F1
#
_cell.length_a   1.000
_cell.length_b   1.000
_cell.length_c   1.000
_cell.angle_alpha   90.00
_cell.angle_beta   90.00
_cell.angle_gamma   90.00
#
_symmetry.space_group_name_H-M   'P 1'
#
loop_
_entity.id
_entity.type
_entity.pdbx_description
1 polymer ?
#
loop_
_entity_poly.entity_id
_entity_poly.type
_entity_poly.pdbx_seq_one_letter_code
_entity_poly.pdbx_strand_id
1 'polypeptide(L)'
;MNYTVKFIPEAVQDYQSLDGSVKKQVNVKIDKLKENPYLGELLGNKNDLVLSGFYKIYVAKKTYRIVYRLTKEGQIEIIEIWGIGRRDKLEIYKMVSKRIRDIKPSRN
;
A
#
# COMPACT_ATOMS: atom_id res chain seq x y z
N MET A 1 -9.90 11.33 -14.58
CA MET A 1 -8.69 11.91 -13.95
C MET A 1 -7.72 10.77 -13.73
N ASN A 2 -6.45 10.91 -14.13
CA ASN A 2 -5.43 9.91 -13.85
C ASN A 2 -4.63 10.34 -12.62
N TYR A 3 -4.74 9.54 -11.56
CA TYR A 3 -3.99 9.71 -10.33
C TYR A 3 -2.54 9.27 -10.52
N THR A 4 -1.60 9.97 -9.89
CA THR A 4 -0.19 9.59 -9.92
C THR A 4 0.07 8.54 -8.87
N VAL A 5 0.73 7.43 -9.24
CA VAL A 5 1.13 6.39 -8.30
C VAL A 5 2.62 6.53 -8.01
N LYS A 6 2.98 6.66 -6.73
CA LYS A 6 4.37 6.66 -6.25
C LYS A 6 4.59 5.49 -5.30
N PHE A 7 5.81 4.98 -5.26
CA PHE A 7 6.21 3.93 -4.34
C PHE A 7 7.21 4.52 -3.35
N ILE A 8 7.09 4.18 -2.07
CA ILE A 8 8.22 4.36 -1.15
C ILE A 8 9.35 3.38 -1.54
N PRO A 9 10.61 3.67 -1.20
CA PRO A 9 11.74 2.81 -1.57
C PRO A 9 11.56 1.34 -1.17
N GLU A 10 11.00 1.08 0.01
CA GLU A 10 10.77 -0.27 0.51
C GLU A 10 9.64 -0.98 -0.26
N ALA A 11 8.64 -0.25 -0.75
CA ALA A 11 7.60 -0.82 -1.60
C ALA A 11 8.10 -1.15 -3.01
N VAL A 12 9.16 -0.48 -3.49
CA VAL A 12 9.86 -0.89 -4.73
C VAL A 12 10.51 -2.26 -4.52
N GLN A 13 11.15 -2.48 -3.38
CA GLN A 13 11.75 -3.78 -3.04
C GLN A 13 10.69 -4.87 -2.91
N ASP A 14 9.59 -4.58 -2.20
CA ASP A 14 8.43 -5.47 -2.11
C ASP A 14 7.98 -5.91 -3.51
N TYR A 15 7.76 -4.95 -4.43
CA TYR A 15 7.36 -5.23 -5.80
C TYR A 15 8.39 -6.08 -6.55
N GLN A 16 9.67 -5.74 -6.45
CA GLN A 16 10.75 -6.45 -7.13
C GLN A 16 10.87 -7.90 -6.68
N SER A 17 10.58 -8.20 -5.41
CA SER A 17 10.62 -9.55 -4.83
C SER A 17 9.50 -10.48 -5.30
N LEU A 18 8.42 -9.94 -5.89
CA LEU A 18 7.27 -10.73 -6.31
C LEU A 18 7.60 -11.64 -7.50
N ASP A 19 6.98 -12.81 -7.54
CA ASP A 19 6.99 -13.66 -8.72
C ASP A 19 6.28 -13.00 -9.91
N GLY A 20 6.61 -13.43 -11.13
CA GLY A 20 6.12 -12.80 -12.35
C GLY A 20 4.60 -12.82 -12.51
N SER A 21 3.92 -13.85 -11.98
CA SER A 21 2.46 -13.95 -12.06
C SER A 21 1.79 -12.95 -11.12
N VAL A 22 2.31 -12.82 -9.89
CA VAL A 22 1.81 -11.84 -8.93
C VAL A 22 2.12 -10.41 -9.40
N LYS A 23 3.30 -10.14 -9.97
CA LYS A 23 3.64 -8.83 -10.57
C LYS A 23 2.62 -8.39 -11.61
N LYS A 24 2.23 -9.27 -12.54
CA LYS A 24 1.21 -8.96 -13.55
C LYS A 24 -0.12 -8.55 -12.91
N GLN A 25 -0.56 -9.28 -11.88
CA GLN A 25 -1.80 -8.96 -11.18
C GLN A 25 -1.71 -7.68 -10.34
N VAL A 26 -0.55 -7.38 -9.79
CA VAL A 26 -0.27 -6.11 -9.10
C VAL A 26 -0.35 -4.93 -10.08
N ASN A 27 0.25 -5.03 -11.26
CA ASN A 27 0.21 -3.98 -12.29
C ASN A 27 -1.24 -3.65 -12.70
N VAL A 28 -2.06 -4.68 -12.94
CA VAL A 28 -3.49 -4.49 -13.24
C VAL A 28 -4.21 -3.72 -12.13
N LYS A 29 -3.85 -3.94 -10.86
CA LYS A 29 -4.46 -3.23 -9.73
C LYS A 29 -3.95 -1.80 -9.62
N ILE A 30 -2.67 -1.56 -9.90
CA ILE A 30 -2.08 -0.21 -9.97
C ILE A 30 -2.74 0.62 -11.07
N ASP A 31 -2.97 0.04 -12.25
CA ASP A 31 -3.61 0.76 -13.35
C ASP A 31 -5.05 1.13 -13.01
N LYS A 32 -5.80 0.22 -12.37
CA LYS A 32 -7.14 0.55 -11.85
C LYS A 32 -7.13 1.62 -10.75
N LEU A 33 -6.07 1.67 -9.93
CA LEU A 33 -5.91 2.72 -8.93
C LEU A 33 -5.66 4.08 -9.56
N LYS A 34 -4.92 4.16 -10.69
CA LYS A 34 -4.75 5.42 -11.44
C LYS A 34 -6.08 5.98 -11.92
N GLU A 35 -7.07 5.14 -12.20
CA GLU A 35 -8.42 5.57 -12.61
C GLU A 35 -9.31 5.91 -11.41
N ASN A 36 -9.25 5.09 -10.36
CA ASN A 36 -10.05 5.28 -9.14
C ASN A 36 -9.22 4.93 -7.88
N PRO A 37 -8.76 5.93 -7.11
CA PRO A 37 -7.95 5.72 -5.91
C PRO A 37 -8.74 5.12 -4.74
N TYR A 38 -10.07 5.16 -4.78
CA TYR A 38 -10.97 4.68 -3.73
C TYR A 38 -11.42 3.24 -3.95
N LEU A 39 -10.81 2.52 -4.91
CA LEU A 39 -11.12 1.12 -5.19
C LEU A 39 -10.77 0.16 -4.03
N GLY A 40 -9.90 0.59 -3.13
CA GLY A 40 -9.50 -0.16 -1.94
C GLY A 40 -10.45 0.00 -0.75
N GLU A 41 -10.32 -0.90 0.22
CA GLU A 41 -10.99 -0.80 1.52
C GLU A 41 -10.15 0.07 2.47
N LEU A 42 -10.77 1.05 3.11
CA LEU A 42 -10.11 1.86 4.15
C LEU A 42 -9.68 0.96 5.32
N LEU A 43 -8.46 1.16 5.81
CA LEU A 43 -7.93 0.53 7.00
C LEU A 43 -8.20 1.40 8.22
N GLY A 44 -8.57 0.74 9.32
CA GLY A 44 -8.52 1.31 10.65
C GLY A 44 -7.36 0.73 11.44
N ASN A 45 -7.09 1.32 12.60
CA ASN A 45 -6.14 0.73 13.55
C ASN A 45 -6.59 -0.68 13.98
N LYS A 46 -5.63 -1.59 14.15
CA LYS A 46 -5.91 -2.98 14.53
C LYS A 46 -4.77 -3.54 15.36
N ASN A 47 -5.05 -4.08 16.55
CA ASN A 47 -4.08 -4.77 17.40
C ASN A 47 -2.73 -4.01 17.48
N ASP A 48 -2.78 -2.75 17.93
CA ASP A 48 -1.64 -1.82 18.04
C ASP A 48 -0.96 -1.39 16.74
N LEU A 49 -1.48 -1.83 15.58
CA LEU A 49 -1.02 -1.38 14.28
C LEU A 49 -1.73 -0.08 13.90
N VAL A 50 -0.94 0.98 13.74
CA VAL A 50 -1.42 2.30 13.29
C VAL A 50 -1.53 2.28 11.76
N LEU A 51 -2.76 2.09 11.27
CA LEU A 51 -3.07 1.97 9.83
C LEU A 51 -4.21 2.89 9.38
N SER A 52 -4.79 3.68 10.30
CA SER A 52 -5.79 4.68 9.94
C SER A 52 -5.26 5.62 8.86
N GLY A 53 -6.09 5.89 7.85
CA GLY A 53 -5.75 6.73 6.70
C GLY A 53 -5.07 5.97 5.54
N PHE A 54 -4.85 4.67 5.70
CA PHE A 54 -4.40 3.80 4.61
C PHE A 54 -5.57 3.03 4.00
N TYR A 55 -5.38 2.56 2.78
CA TYR A 55 -6.27 1.67 2.05
C TYR A 55 -5.54 0.36 1.78
N LYS A 56 -6.33 -0.71 1.61
CA LYS A 56 -5.84 -1.99 1.08
C LYS A 56 -6.63 -2.37 -0.17
N ILE A 57 -5.96 -3.01 -1.12
CA ILE A 57 -6.64 -3.71 -2.21
C ILE A 57 -6.11 -5.14 -2.33
N TYR A 58 -7.02 -6.09 -2.57
CA TYR A 58 -6.67 -7.50 -2.71
C TYR A 58 -6.10 -7.82 -4.11
N VAL A 59 -5.11 -8.68 -4.14
CA VAL A 59 -4.44 -9.19 -5.34
C VAL A 59 -4.33 -10.72 -5.26
N ALA A 60 -4.16 -11.42 -6.39
CA ALA A 60 -3.86 -12.85 -6.44
C ALA A 60 -4.82 -13.69 -5.60
N LYS A 61 -6.12 -13.64 -5.93
CA LYS A 61 -7.18 -14.35 -5.19
C LYS A 61 -7.14 -14.08 -3.67
N LYS A 62 -6.87 -12.82 -3.28
CA LYS A 62 -6.77 -12.32 -1.89
C LYS A 62 -5.58 -12.87 -1.08
N THR A 63 -4.61 -13.51 -1.74
CA THR A 63 -3.37 -14.01 -1.08
C THR A 63 -2.33 -12.91 -0.92
N TYR A 64 -2.40 -11.85 -1.73
CA TYR A 64 -1.56 -10.65 -1.64
C TYR A 64 -2.41 -9.39 -1.43
N ARG A 65 -1.77 -8.34 -0.91
CA ARG A 65 -2.34 -7.00 -0.78
C ARG A 65 -1.36 -5.94 -1.21
N ILE A 66 -1.91 -4.87 -1.78
CA ILE A 66 -1.25 -3.57 -1.90
C ILE A 66 -1.82 -2.69 -0.80
N VAL A 67 -0.96 -2.08 0.00
CA VAL A 67 -1.32 -1.09 1.03
C VAL A 67 -0.81 0.26 0.59
N TYR A 68 -1.70 1.25 0.55
CA TYR A 68 -1.41 2.58 0.02
C TYR A 68 -2.15 3.66 0.79
N ARG A 69 -1.78 4.92 0.60
CA ARG A 69 -2.53 6.08 1.11
C ARG A 69 -2.70 7.12 0.01
N LEU A 70 -3.64 8.04 0.23
CA LEU A 70 -3.81 9.20 -0.62
C LEU A 70 -3.11 10.40 0.02
N THR A 71 -2.28 11.07 -0.77
CA THR A 71 -1.55 12.28 -0.36
C THR A 71 -1.78 13.38 -1.38
N LYS A 72 -1.55 14.62 -0.96
CA LYS A 72 -1.58 15.78 -1.86
C LYS A 72 -0.18 16.36 -1.95
N GLU A 73 0.31 16.56 -3.16
CA GLU A 73 1.54 17.30 -3.43
C GLU A 73 1.18 18.48 -4.33
N GLY A 74 1.05 19.67 -3.73
CA GLY A 74 0.41 20.81 -4.38
C GLY A 74 -1.05 20.53 -4.73
N GLN A 75 -1.39 20.59 -6.02
CA GLN A 75 -2.73 20.33 -6.55
C GLN A 75 -2.92 18.88 -7.06
N ILE A 76 -1.89 18.04 -6.97
CA ILE A 76 -1.91 16.67 -7.53
C ILE A 76 -2.26 15.66 -6.42
N GLU A 77 -3.29 14.85 -6.66
CA GLU A 77 -3.64 13.71 -5.80
C GLU A 77 -2.73 12.51 -6.14
N ILE A 78 -2.02 12.01 -5.12
CA ILE A 78 -1.02 10.95 -5.26
C ILE A 78 -1.44 9.72 -4.46
N ILE A 79 -1.38 8.57 -5.11
CA ILE A 79 -1.51 7.25 -4.53
C ILE A 79 -0.11 6.79 -4.15
N GLU A 80 0.21 6.81 -2.86
CA GLU A 80 1.51 6.40 -2.36
C GLU A 80 1.44 4.96 -1.86
N ILE A 81 2.15 4.04 -2.52
CA ILE A 81 2.23 2.62 -2.15
C ILE A 81 3.25 2.45 -1.03
N TRP A 82 2.79 1.90 0.08
CA TRP A 82 3.59 1.69 1.29
C TRP A 82 3.98 0.26 1.54
N GLY A 83 3.31 -0.70 0.92
CA GLY A 83 3.78 -2.07 0.91
C GLY A 83 2.98 -2.99 0.03
N ILE A 84 3.65 -4.03 -0.47
CA ILE A 84 3.03 -5.10 -1.24
C ILE A 84 3.46 -6.43 -0.64
N GLY A 85 2.52 -7.27 -0.24
CA GLY A 85 2.91 -8.51 0.43
C GLY A 85 1.79 -9.47 0.72
N ARG A 86 2.16 -10.63 1.26
CA ARG A 86 1.26 -11.74 1.54
C ARG A 86 0.29 -11.38 2.67
N ARG A 87 -0.86 -12.06 2.65
CA ARG A 87 -1.88 -11.92 3.70
C ARG A 87 -1.49 -12.56 5.03
N ASP A 88 -0.53 -13.49 5.01
CA ASP A 88 -0.30 -14.42 6.12
C ASP A 88 0.03 -13.70 7.42
N LYS A 89 -0.53 -14.17 8.54
CA LYS A 89 -0.30 -13.68 9.92
C LYS A 89 -0.21 -12.15 10.11
N LEU A 90 -0.94 -11.38 9.31
CA LEU A 90 -0.91 -9.90 9.30
C LEU A 90 0.46 -9.31 8.93
N GLU A 91 1.34 -10.07 8.28
CA GLU A 91 2.72 -9.71 7.96
C GLU A 91 2.83 -8.37 7.26
N ILE A 92 2.11 -8.19 6.14
CA ILE A 92 2.09 -6.94 5.38
C ILE A 92 1.68 -5.73 6.23
N TYR A 93 0.75 -5.91 7.17
CA TYR A 93 0.29 -4.83 8.03
C TYR A 93 1.30 -4.49 9.14
N LYS A 94 1.93 -5.50 9.73
CA LYS A 94 3.01 -5.30 10.71
C LYS A 94 4.19 -4.58 10.07
N MET A 95 4.55 -4.98 8.85
CA MET A 95 5.62 -4.36 8.07
C MET A 95 5.32 -2.88 7.77
N VAL A 96 4.14 -2.59 7.20
CA VAL A 96 3.74 -1.19 6.92
C VAL A 96 3.64 -0.36 8.20
N SER A 97 3.05 -0.91 9.26
CA SER A 97 2.95 -0.19 10.55
C SER A 97 4.33 0.11 11.14
N LYS A 98 5.30 -0.79 10.99
CA LYS A 98 6.69 -0.54 11.38
C LYS A 98 7.29 0.61 10.55
N ARG A 99 7.18 0.59 9.22
CA ARG A 99 7.64 1.68 8.34
C ARG A 99 7.06 3.05 8.78
N ILE A 100 5.77 3.08 9.13
CA ILE A 100 5.11 4.31 9.62
C ILE A 100 5.74 4.81 10.93
N ARG A 101 6.04 3.91 11.86
CA ARG A 101 6.70 4.27 13.12
C ARG A 101 8.13 4.75 12.89
N ASP A 102 8.87 4.12 11.99
CA ASP A 102 10.26 4.49 11.73
C ASP A 102 10.38 5.90 11.10
N ILE A 103 9.36 6.36 10.37
CA ILE A 103 9.32 7.70 9.75
C ILE A 103 8.82 8.79 10.72
N LYS A 104 7.98 8.44 11.69
CA LYS A 104 7.57 9.39 12.74
C LYS A 104 8.58 9.26 13.89
N PRO A 105 9.55 10.19 14.06
CA PRO A 105 10.45 10.10 15.21
C PRO A 105 9.58 9.99 16.46
N SER A 106 9.90 9.01 17.30
CA SER A 106 9.27 8.78 18.60
C SER A 106 9.05 10.14 19.24
N ARG A 107 7.79 10.56 19.39
CA ARG A 107 7.47 11.72 20.21
C ARG A 107 7.92 11.34 21.62
N ASN A 108 9.11 11.84 22.01
CA ASN A 108 9.43 12.05 23.41
C ASN A 108 8.47 13.10 23.97
#